data_AF-A0A0R0BWU2-F1
#
_entry.id   AF-A0A0R0BWU2-F1
#
_cell.length_a   1.000
_cell.length_b   1.000
_cell.length_c   1.000
_cell.angle_alpha   90.00
_cell.angle_beta   90.00
_cell.angle_gamma   90.00
#
_symmetry.space_group_name_H-M   'P 1'
#
loop_
_entity.id
_entity.type
_entity.pdbx_description
1 polymer ?
#
loop_
_entity_poly.entity_id
_entity_poly.type
_entity_poly.pdbx_seq_one_letter_code
_entity_poly.pdbx_strand_id
1 'polypeptide(L)'
;MNFISTRNASPAVTLSQAIAAGLAPDGGLYVPQQMPAARSLQPGATLAASAAELLQPFFAGDALAPELPAICAEAFDFPAPLQALATPNDHVLELFHGPTAAFKDFGARFLAAS
;
A
#
# COMPACT_ATOMS: atom_id res chain seq x y z
N MET A 1 -4.96 -14.08 -4.86
CA MET A 1 -5.15 -13.50 -3.52
C MET A 1 -6.56 -12.95 -3.49
N ASN A 2 -7.32 -13.27 -2.46
CA ASN A 2 -8.66 -12.73 -2.26
C ASN A 2 -8.70 -11.90 -0.98
N PHE A 3 -9.66 -10.99 -0.90
CA PHE A 3 -9.95 -10.16 0.24
C PHE A 3 -11.34 -10.51 0.78
N ILE A 4 -11.47 -10.58 2.09
CA ILE A 4 -12.70 -10.94 2.79
C ILE A 4 -13.16 -9.78 3.67
N SER A 5 -14.47 -9.69 3.91
CA SER A 5 -14.99 -8.75 4.90
C SER A 5 -14.60 -9.19 6.31
N THR A 6 -14.19 -8.23 7.12
CA THR A 6 -14.02 -8.39 8.59
C THR A 6 -15.29 -8.83 9.32
N ARG A 7 -16.47 -8.71 8.71
CA ARG A 7 -17.75 -9.23 9.24
C ARG A 7 -18.12 -10.60 8.67
N ASN A 8 -17.35 -11.09 7.70
CA ASN A 8 -17.46 -12.41 7.09
C ASN A 8 -18.87 -12.76 6.58
N ALA A 9 -19.65 -11.75 6.20
CA ALA A 9 -21.02 -11.88 5.68
C ALA A 9 -21.14 -11.40 4.22
N SER A 10 -20.01 -11.14 3.57
CA SER A 10 -19.91 -10.80 2.15
C SER A 10 -18.99 -11.79 1.42
N PRO A 11 -19.21 -12.04 0.12
CA PRO A 11 -18.33 -12.87 -0.69
C PRO A 11 -16.88 -12.35 -0.68
N ALA A 12 -15.93 -13.26 -0.84
CA ALA A 12 -14.54 -12.90 -1.08
C ALA A 12 -14.42 -12.22 -2.46
N VAL A 13 -13.56 -11.21 -2.55
CA VAL A 13 -13.35 -10.41 -3.76
C VAL A 13 -11.87 -10.31 -4.11
N THR A 14 -11.56 -9.90 -5.33
CA THR A 14 -10.19 -9.57 -5.73
C THR A 14 -9.75 -8.23 -5.14
N LEU A 15 -8.46 -7.88 -5.23
CA LEU A 15 -7.95 -6.61 -4.71
C LEU A 15 -8.62 -5.42 -5.41
N SER A 16 -8.66 -5.43 -6.74
CA SER A 16 -9.28 -4.38 -7.56
C SER A 16 -10.76 -4.17 -7.21
N GLN A 17 -11.50 -5.26 -6.97
CA GLN A 17 -12.89 -5.20 -6.51
C GLN A 17 -13.01 -4.59 -5.11
N ALA A 18 -12.13 -4.96 -4.16
CA ALA A 18 -12.11 -4.37 -2.83
C ALA A 18 -11.79 -2.87 -2.86
N ILE A 19 -10.81 -2.45 -3.67
CA ILE A 19 -10.45 -1.03 -3.87
C ILE A 19 -11.64 -0.26 -4.44
N ALA A 20 -12.26 -0.76 -5.51
CA ALA A 20 -13.40 -0.10 -6.16
C ALA A 20 -14.63 0.00 -5.26
N ALA A 21 -14.87 -1.00 -4.40
CA ALA A 21 -16.00 -1.01 -3.48
C ALA A 21 -15.79 -0.09 -2.26
N GLY A 22 -14.54 0.06 -1.79
CA GLY A 22 -14.19 0.76 -0.55
C GLY A 22 -14.64 0.00 0.70
N LEU A 23 -15.96 -0.09 0.95
CA LEU A 23 -16.55 -0.83 2.06
C LEU A 23 -17.21 -2.12 1.56
N ALA A 24 -17.13 -3.20 2.34
CA ALA A 24 -17.88 -4.42 2.03
C ALA A 24 -19.40 -4.17 2.17
N PRO A 25 -20.26 -4.89 1.41
CA PRO A 25 -21.71 -4.74 1.47
C PRO A 25 -22.33 -4.93 2.86
N ASP A 26 -21.70 -5.75 3.70
CA ASP A 26 -22.10 -5.98 5.10
C ASP A 26 -21.65 -4.88 6.08
N GLY A 27 -21.01 -3.82 5.58
CA GLY A 27 -20.47 -2.71 6.36
C GLY A 27 -19.12 -3.01 7.04
N GLY A 28 -18.48 -4.13 6.71
CA GLY A 28 -17.13 -4.46 7.14
C GLY A 28 -16.04 -3.87 6.23
N LEU A 29 -14.80 -3.93 6.72
CA LEU A 29 -13.60 -3.62 5.94
C LEU A 29 -13.09 -4.86 5.22
N TYR A 30 -12.57 -4.70 4.01
CA TYR A 30 -11.84 -5.76 3.31
C TYR A 30 -10.43 -5.92 3.88
N VAL A 31 -10.06 -7.17 4.17
CA VAL A 31 -8.71 -7.58 4.59
C VAL A 31 -8.26 -8.78 3.75
N PRO A 32 -6.96 -8.98 3.53
CA PRO A 32 -6.49 -10.15 2.79
C PRO A 32 -6.95 -11.43 3.49
N GLN A 33 -7.48 -12.38 2.73
CA GLN A 33 -7.96 -13.66 3.26
C GLN A 33 -6.85 -14.42 3.99
N GLN A 34 -5.61 -14.25 3.54
CA GLN A 34 -4.41 -14.75 4.19
C GLN A 34 -3.34 -13.68 4.12
N MET A 35 -2.67 -13.41 5.23
CA MET A 35 -1.49 -12.54 5.21
C MET A 35 -0.35 -13.24 4.45
N PRO A 36 0.32 -12.55 3.51
CA PRO A 36 1.53 -13.06 2.89
C PRO A 36 2.57 -13.43 3.96
N ALA A 37 3.33 -14.50 3.71
CA ALA A 37 4.38 -14.91 4.62
C ALA A 37 5.42 -13.79 4.83
N ALA A 38 5.95 -13.70 6.04
CA ALA A 38 7.07 -12.82 6.33
C ALA A 38 8.25 -13.17 5.41
N ARG A 39 8.87 -12.15 4.84
CA ARG A 39 10.04 -12.29 3.97
C ARG A 39 11.05 -11.21 4.26
N SER A 40 12.32 -11.52 4.02
CA SER A 40 13.37 -10.50 4.00
C SER A 40 13.13 -9.63 2.76
N LEU A 41 13.00 -8.33 2.96
CA LEU A 41 12.90 -7.34 1.90
C LEU A 41 14.24 -6.63 1.80
N GLN A 42 14.74 -6.46 0.58
CA GLN A 42 15.87 -5.59 0.33
C GLN A 42 15.34 -4.23 -0.10
N PRO A 43 15.91 -3.11 0.39
CA PRO A 43 15.51 -1.81 -0.11
C PRO A 43 15.84 -1.72 -1.60
N GLY A 44 14.84 -1.37 -2.40
CA GLY A 44 15.03 -1.03 -3.80
C GLY A 44 15.76 0.30 -3.96
N ALA A 45 16.19 0.61 -5.19
CA ALA A 45 16.84 1.88 -5.52
C ALA A 45 15.95 3.12 -5.27
N THR A 46 14.64 2.92 -5.24
CA THR A 46 13.63 3.96 -4.95
C THR A 46 12.58 3.44 -3.97
N LEU A 47 11.82 4.36 -3.37
CA LEU A 47 10.66 4.02 -2.56
C LEU A 47 9.62 3.23 -3.37
N ALA A 48 9.36 3.66 -4.61
CA ALA A 48 8.46 2.96 -5.54
C ALA A 48 8.87 1.50 -5.79
N ALA A 49 10.17 1.24 -6.01
CA ALA A 49 10.67 -0.12 -6.21
C ALA A 49 10.49 -0.98 -4.95
N SER A 50 10.82 -0.44 -3.78
CA SER A 50 10.62 -1.12 -2.50
C SER A 50 9.14 -1.42 -2.24
N ALA A 51 8.26 -0.48 -2.55
CA ALA A 51 6.82 -0.64 -2.39
C ALA A 51 6.25 -1.70 -3.36
N ALA A 52 6.67 -1.70 -4.61
CA ALA A 52 6.26 -2.72 -5.59
C ALA A 52 6.66 -4.13 -5.13
N GLU A 53 7.88 -4.31 -4.64
CA GLU A 53 8.33 -5.60 -4.08
C GLU A 53 7.51 -5.98 -2.83
N LEU A 54 7.28 -5.05 -1.91
CA LEU A 54 6.50 -5.26 -0.69
C LEU A 54 5.04 -5.65 -0.99
N LEU A 55 4.41 -4.98 -1.95
CA LEU A 55 2.98 -5.11 -2.24
C LEU A 55 2.64 -6.27 -3.16
N GLN A 56 3.60 -6.77 -3.96
CA GLN A 56 3.38 -7.81 -4.97
C GLN A 56 2.49 -8.99 -4.52
N PRO A 57 2.67 -9.60 -3.33
CA PRO A 57 1.85 -10.76 -2.95
C PRO A 57 0.37 -10.44 -2.71
N PHE A 58 0.04 -9.20 -2.38
CA PHE A 58 -1.35 -8.75 -2.21
C PHE A 58 -2.08 -8.64 -3.55
N PHE A 59 -1.33 -8.43 -4.64
CA PHE A 59 -1.83 -8.33 -6.01
C PHE A 59 -1.90 -9.69 -6.73
N ALA A 60 -1.39 -10.77 -6.13
CA ALA A 60 -1.26 -12.07 -6.81
C ALA A 60 -2.59 -12.56 -7.40
N GLY A 61 -2.67 -12.71 -8.73
CA GLY A 61 -3.88 -13.15 -9.43
C GLY A 61 -4.97 -12.09 -9.60
N ASP A 62 -4.68 -10.82 -9.31
CA ASP A 62 -5.54 -9.67 -9.60
C ASP A 62 -5.17 -9.01 -10.93
N ALA A 63 -6.14 -8.32 -11.55
CA ALA A 63 -5.94 -7.61 -12.82
C ALA A 63 -4.95 -6.44 -12.72
N LEU A 64 -4.76 -5.85 -11.53
CA LEU A 64 -3.79 -4.76 -11.31
C LEU A 64 -2.36 -5.25 -11.07
N ALA A 65 -2.12 -6.57 -10.97
CA ALA A 65 -0.79 -7.11 -10.77
C ALA A 65 0.28 -6.62 -11.76
N PRO A 66 0.03 -6.59 -13.10
CA PRO A 66 1.01 -6.06 -14.04
C PRO A 66 1.21 -4.54 -13.94
N GLU A 67 0.22 -3.80 -13.41
CA GLU A 67 0.25 -2.34 -13.28
C GLU A 67 0.97 -1.86 -12.01
N LEU A 68 1.14 -2.73 -11.01
CA LEU A 68 1.71 -2.38 -9.71
C LEU A 68 3.02 -1.55 -9.78
N PRO A 69 4.01 -1.87 -10.64
CA PRO A 69 5.21 -1.04 -10.76
C PRO A 69 4.91 0.39 -11.23
N ALA A 70 3.97 0.57 -12.16
CA ALA A 70 3.57 1.88 -12.67
C ALA A 70 2.79 2.68 -11.61
N ILE A 71 1.84 2.02 -10.93
CA ILE A 71 1.08 2.59 -9.80
C ILE A 71 2.06 3.11 -8.73
N CYS A 72 3.03 2.30 -8.31
CA CYS A 72 4.02 2.70 -7.31
C CYS A 72 4.90 3.86 -7.80
N ALA A 73 5.29 3.87 -9.07
CA ALA A 73 6.13 4.93 -9.64
C ALA A 73 5.40 6.28 -9.70
N GLU A 74 4.11 6.27 -10.02
CA GLU A 74 3.26 7.47 -10.02
C GLU A 74 2.92 7.94 -8.60
N ALA A 75 2.59 7.00 -7.70
CA ALA A 75 2.12 7.31 -6.36
C ALA A 75 3.23 7.83 -5.45
N PHE A 76 4.45 7.30 -5.58
CA PHE A 76 5.57 7.54 -4.66
C PHE A 76 6.73 8.29 -5.34
N ASP A 77 6.38 9.38 -6.04
CA ASP A 77 7.29 10.28 -6.76
C ASP A 77 7.90 11.40 -5.87
N PHE A 78 7.77 11.28 -4.55
CA PHE A 78 8.32 12.20 -3.54
C PHE A 78 9.06 11.43 -2.42
N PRO A 79 9.99 12.08 -1.71
CA PRO A 79 10.82 11.40 -0.73
C PRO A 79 10.09 11.14 0.60
N ALA A 80 10.58 10.16 1.35
CA ALA A 80 10.20 9.89 2.74
C ALA A 80 11.48 9.79 3.60
N PRO A 81 12.19 10.91 3.84
CA PRO A 81 13.50 10.87 4.46
C PRO A 81 13.41 10.57 5.96
N LEU A 82 14.38 9.80 6.46
CA LEU A 82 14.60 9.58 7.88
C LEU A 82 15.63 10.60 8.38
N GLN A 83 15.21 11.55 9.20
CA GLN A 83 16.08 12.60 9.74
C GLN A 83 16.48 12.28 11.17
N ALA A 84 17.77 12.38 11.49
CA ALA A 84 18.24 12.27 12.87
C ALA A 84 17.83 13.51 13.69
N LEU A 85 17.45 13.29 14.94
CA LEU A 85 17.15 14.35 15.90
C LEU A 85 18.39 14.67 16.77
N ALA A 86 18.29 15.73 17.58
CA ALA A 86 19.38 16.14 18.47
C ALA A 86 19.69 15.09 19.55
N THR A 87 18.71 14.31 19.95
CA THR A 87 18.90 13.18 20.87
C THR A 87 19.57 12.02 20.13
N PRO A 88 20.66 11.44 20.67
CA PRO A 88 21.29 10.28 20.05
C PRO A 88 20.31 9.13 19.82
N ASN A 89 20.35 8.56 18.61
CA ASN A 89 19.49 7.46 18.13
C ASN A 89 18.02 7.82 17.85
N ASP A 90 17.58 9.04 18.14
CA ASP A 90 16.24 9.47 17.77
C ASP A 90 16.20 9.91 16.31
N HIS A 91 15.13 9.50 15.61
CA HIS A 91 14.90 9.86 14.23
C HIS A 91 13.43 10.22 14.00
N VAL A 92 13.18 11.05 13.01
CA VAL A 92 11.85 11.35 12.48
C VAL A 92 11.76 10.88 11.04
N LEU A 93 10.74 10.09 10.71
CA LEU A 93 10.40 9.77 9.33
C LEU A 93 9.45 10.84 8.81
N GLU A 94 9.95 11.69 7.92
CA GLU A 94 9.16 12.78 7.36
C GLU A 94 8.23 12.26 6.27
N LEU A 95 6.94 12.13 6.60
CA LEU A 95 5.90 11.66 5.69
C LEU A 95 5.05 12.81 5.13
N PHE A 96 5.62 14.00 4.97
CA PHE A 96 4.89 15.22 4.61
C PHE A 96 5.49 15.97 3.40
N HIS A 97 6.29 15.29 2.57
CA HIS A 97 6.90 15.87 1.37
C HIS A 97 6.05 15.69 0.10
N GLY A 98 4.84 15.16 0.23
CA GLY A 98 3.86 15.05 -0.85
C GLY A 98 3.12 16.38 -1.12
N PRO A 99 2.25 16.40 -2.14
CA PRO A 99 1.61 17.63 -2.63
C PRO A 99 0.66 18.30 -1.64
N THR A 100 0.17 17.59 -0.60
CA THR A 100 -0.70 18.16 0.43
C THR A 100 0.01 18.39 1.77
N ALA A 101 1.32 18.17 1.80
CA ALA A 101 2.16 18.26 2.99
C ALA A 101 1.67 17.37 4.15
N ALA A 102 1.13 16.18 3.83
CA ALA A 102 0.59 15.27 4.82
C ALA A 102 0.80 13.80 4.43
N PHE A 103 0.91 12.92 5.43
CA PHE A 103 1.12 11.48 5.20
C PHE A 103 0.00 10.80 4.40
N LYS A 104 -1.17 11.43 4.28
CA LYS A 104 -2.27 10.92 3.48
C LYS A 104 -1.94 10.86 1.99
N ASP A 105 -0.93 11.61 1.54
CA ASP A 105 -0.49 11.62 0.14
C ASP A 105 -0.08 10.23 -0.35
N PHE A 106 0.56 9.41 0.49
CA PHE A 106 0.97 8.05 0.10
C PHE A 106 -0.25 7.16 -0.23
N GLY A 107 -1.24 7.12 0.66
CA GLY A 107 -2.45 6.30 0.45
C GLY A 107 -3.35 6.86 -0.64
N ALA A 108 -3.57 8.18 -0.65
CA ALA A 108 -4.48 8.83 -1.59
C ALA A 108 -3.96 8.79 -3.03
N ARG A 109 -2.66 9.01 -3.25
CA ARG A 109 -2.07 8.92 -4.59
C ARG A 109 -1.98 7.48 -5.08
N PHE A 110 -1.67 6.52 -4.21
CA PHE A 110 -1.72 5.11 -4.56
C PHE A 110 -3.13 4.70 -5.02
N LEU A 111 -4.15 5.12 -4.27
CA LEU A 111 -5.55 4.88 -4.62
C LEU A 111 -5.96 5.56 -5.93
N ALA A 112 -5.46 6.77 -6.20
CA ALA A 112 -5.76 7.49 -7.43
C ALA A 112 -5.09 6.89 -8.68
N ALA A 113 -3.91 6.27 -8.51
CA ALA A 113 -3.18 5.61 -9.57
C ALA A 113 -3.64 4.15 -9.81
N SER A 114 -4.31 3.53 -8.84
CA SER A 114 -4.75 2.12 -8.86
C SER A 114 -6.09 1.88 -9.55
#